data_AF-A0A5E4IX75-F1
#
_entry.id   AF-A0A5E4IX75-F1
#
_cell.length_a   1.000
_cell.length_b   1.000
_cell.length_c   1.000
_cell.angle_alpha   90.00
_cell.angle_beta   90.00
_cell.angle_gamma   90.00
#
_symmetry.space_group_name_H-M   'P 1'
#
loop_
_entity.id
_entity.type
_entity.pdbx_description
1 polymer ?
#
loop_
_entity_poly.entity_id
_entity_poly.type
_entity_poly.pdbx_seq_one_letter_code
_entity_poly.pdbx_strand_id
1 'polypeptide(L)'
;MVLAEGKDEALQVFNDPKGKFVRGELYIIAHDINGTILAHPYAPKTVGLNRLNETDPNGVAYATAMHDLDKRGGGFSYFIRPDPAHSNAQGLRLNYDLKVDEGLYLSSGIYLPGPAPIFSNESREALVAFVEKAKDFALNHTKDEALKAFNDKNGEFVKGDLYIYAYDFQGNTLALPFEPEAIETNRFNNQDPNGVYSVQGLLDVAKRGDGFSYIIYNDPAENMTPKLKLRYVMKVNDEWLLGSGIYRPEA
;
A
#
# COMPACT_ATOMS: atom_id res chain seq x y z
N MET A 1 -23.83 -16.51 0.89
CA MET A 1 -23.02 -17.61 0.38
C MET A 1 -22.25 -18.23 1.54
N VAL A 2 -21.05 -17.77 1.91
CA VAL A 2 -20.25 -18.39 3.00
C VAL A 2 -21.06 -18.63 4.29
N LEU A 3 -21.67 -17.59 4.87
CA LEU A 3 -22.43 -17.70 6.11
C LEU A 3 -23.73 -18.52 6.01
N ALA A 4 -24.22 -18.77 4.80
CA ALA A 4 -25.52 -19.42 4.56
C ALA A 4 -25.36 -20.88 4.08
N GLU A 5 -24.35 -21.14 3.25
CA GLU A 5 -24.14 -22.41 2.56
C GLU A 5 -22.93 -23.17 3.09
N GLY A 6 -22.08 -22.55 3.93
CA GLY A 6 -20.87 -23.17 4.47
C GLY A 6 -19.60 -22.78 3.73
N LYS A 7 -18.45 -23.01 4.38
CA LYS A 7 -17.12 -22.69 3.85
C LYS A 7 -16.78 -23.57 2.65
N ASP A 8 -16.96 -24.88 2.75
CA ASP A 8 -16.52 -25.83 1.72
C ASP A 8 -17.31 -25.64 0.42
N GLU A 9 -18.62 -25.47 0.51
CA GLU A 9 -19.52 -25.16 -0.61
C GLU A 9 -19.11 -23.83 -1.26
N ALA A 10 -18.85 -22.79 -0.46
CA ALA A 10 -18.43 -21.50 -0.98
C ALA A 10 -17.08 -21.58 -1.71
N LEU A 11 -16.10 -22.33 -1.19
CA LEU A 11 -14.80 -22.50 -1.83
C LEU A 11 -14.92 -23.24 -3.17
N GLN A 12 -15.79 -24.24 -3.29
CA GLN A 12 -16.07 -24.89 -4.58
C GLN A 12 -16.63 -23.89 -5.60
N VAL A 13 -17.59 -23.08 -5.17
CA VAL A 13 -18.22 -22.05 -6.01
C VAL A 13 -17.22 -20.96 -6.43
N PHE A 14 -16.31 -20.55 -5.56
CA PHE A 14 -15.28 -19.55 -5.88
C PHE A 14 -14.18 -20.10 -6.79
N ASN A 15 -13.96 -21.41 -6.81
CA ASN A 15 -12.98 -22.04 -7.71
C ASN A 15 -13.48 -22.21 -9.15
N ASP A 16 -14.79 -22.04 -9.41
CA ASP A 16 -15.33 -22.17 -10.77
C ASP A 16 -15.04 -20.92 -11.62
N PRO A 17 -14.18 -20.98 -12.65
CA PRO A 17 -13.88 -19.85 -13.53
C PRO A 17 -15.06 -19.41 -14.40
N LYS A 18 -16.13 -20.21 -14.48
CA LYS A 18 -17.38 -19.89 -15.16
C LYS A 18 -18.53 -19.63 -14.18
N GLY A 19 -18.23 -19.59 -12.89
CA GLY A 19 -19.20 -19.46 -11.81
C GLY A 19 -19.78 -18.05 -11.70
N LYS A 20 -20.86 -17.93 -10.93
CA LYS A 20 -21.60 -16.67 -10.72
C LYS A 20 -20.80 -15.54 -10.05
N PHE A 21 -19.62 -15.85 -9.50
CA PHE A 21 -18.70 -14.89 -8.87
C PHE A 21 -17.51 -14.50 -9.74
N VAL A 22 -17.59 -14.77 -11.06
CA VAL A 22 -16.55 -14.39 -12.02
C VAL A 22 -17.17 -13.52 -13.12
N ARG A 23 -16.69 -12.28 -13.25
CA ARG A 23 -17.11 -11.29 -14.25
C ARG A 23 -15.89 -10.48 -14.72
N GLY A 24 -15.15 -11.01 -15.69
CA GLY A 24 -13.89 -10.41 -16.14
C GLY A 24 -12.88 -10.33 -14.98
N GLU A 25 -12.38 -9.14 -14.69
CA GLU A 25 -11.46 -8.88 -13.57
C GLU A 25 -12.12 -8.99 -12.18
N LEU A 26 -13.45 -8.92 -12.10
CA LEU A 26 -14.19 -9.10 -10.85
C LEU A 26 -14.36 -10.58 -10.56
N TYR A 27 -13.46 -11.14 -9.76
CA TYR A 27 -13.53 -12.50 -9.26
C TYR A 27 -13.15 -12.58 -7.78
N ILE A 28 -13.63 -13.63 -7.11
CA ILE A 28 -13.32 -13.88 -5.70
C ILE A 28 -12.08 -14.75 -5.59
N ILE A 29 -11.14 -14.33 -4.74
CA ILE A 29 -10.08 -15.16 -4.21
C ILE A 29 -10.41 -15.38 -2.72
N ALA A 30 -10.27 -16.60 -2.23
CA ALA A 30 -10.40 -16.89 -0.81
C ALA A 30 -9.04 -17.29 -0.24
N HIS A 31 -8.71 -16.79 0.96
CA HIS A 31 -7.47 -17.09 1.67
C HIS A 31 -7.68 -17.18 3.18
N ASP A 32 -6.72 -17.80 3.87
CA ASP A 32 -6.64 -17.80 5.33
C ASP A 32 -5.77 -16.65 5.86
N ILE A 33 -5.76 -16.46 7.19
CA ILE A 33 -4.97 -15.40 7.84
C ILE A 33 -3.45 -15.56 7.69
N ASN A 34 -2.97 -16.73 7.28
CA ASN A 34 -1.54 -16.94 7.03
C ASN A 34 -1.18 -16.61 5.59
N GLY A 35 -2.14 -16.25 4.74
CA GLY A 35 -1.93 -16.00 3.32
C GLY A 35 -1.95 -17.28 2.47
N THR A 36 -2.48 -18.39 2.99
CA THR A 36 -2.70 -19.62 2.20
C THR A 36 -3.93 -19.44 1.32
N ILE A 37 -3.80 -19.72 0.04
CA ILE A 37 -4.91 -19.62 -0.91
C ILE A 37 -5.85 -20.83 -0.73
N LEU A 38 -7.13 -20.54 -0.54
CA LEU A 38 -8.19 -21.53 -0.37
C LEU A 38 -9.02 -21.70 -1.66
N ALA A 39 -9.19 -20.63 -2.45
CA ALA A 39 -9.82 -20.69 -3.76
C ALA A 39 -9.29 -19.61 -4.70
N HIS A 40 -9.07 -19.94 -5.97
CA HIS A 40 -8.70 -18.97 -6.99
C HIS A 40 -9.15 -19.42 -8.39
N PRO A 41 -10.18 -18.79 -9.00
CA PRO A 41 -10.83 -19.30 -10.20
C PRO A 41 -9.89 -19.33 -11.41
N TYR A 42 -9.05 -18.31 -11.58
CA TYR A 42 -8.11 -18.22 -12.68
C TYR A 42 -6.73 -18.88 -12.44
N ALA A 43 -6.43 -19.29 -11.21
CA ALA A 43 -5.12 -19.83 -10.84
C ALA A 43 -5.24 -21.01 -9.87
N PRO A 44 -5.98 -22.08 -10.23
CA PRO A 44 -6.27 -23.20 -9.32
C PRO A 44 -5.01 -23.92 -8.83
N LYS A 45 -3.92 -23.90 -9.61
CA LYS A 45 -2.61 -24.45 -9.22
C LYS A 45 -1.97 -23.77 -8.01
N THR A 46 -2.50 -22.62 -7.60
CA THR A 46 -1.97 -21.86 -6.46
C THR A 46 -2.72 -22.16 -5.16
N VAL A 47 -3.85 -22.87 -5.22
CA VAL A 47 -4.58 -23.33 -4.03
C VAL A 47 -3.66 -24.21 -3.16
N GLY A 48 -3.62 -23.92 -1.86
CA GLY A 48 -2.72 -24.54 -0.89
C GLY A 48 -1.34 -23.90 -0.77
N LEU A 49 -0.97 -22.95 -1.65
CA LEU A 49 0.29 -22.22 -1.54
C LEU A 49 0.13 -21.00 -0.62
N ASN A 50 1.20 -20.69 0.10
CA ASN A 50 1.30 -19.50 0.94
C ASN A 50 1.91 -18.32 0.16
N ARG A 51 1.28 -17.14 0.27
CA ARG A 51 1.70 -15.93 -0.46
C ARG A 51 2.22 -14.81 0.42
N LEU A 52 2.37 -15.00 1.73
CA LEU A 52 2.55 -13.89 2.69
C LEU A 52 3.77 -12.99 2.39
N ASN A 53 4.78 -13.52 1.69
CA ASN A 53 6.01 -12.80 1.35
C ASN A 53 6.06 -12.29 -0.09
N GLU A 54 4.96 -12.33 -0.84
CA GLU A 54 4.93 -11.83 -2.21
C GLU A 54 5.06 -10.30 -2.26
N THR A 55 5.91 -9.83 -3.19
CA THR A 55 6.06 -8.42 -3.52
C THR A 55 5.67 -8.18 -4.98
N ASP A 56 5.25 -6.96 -5.28
CA ASP A 56 5.09 -6.54 -6.67
C ASP A 56 6.43 -6.15 -7.32
N PRO A 57 6.47 -5.83 -8.63
CA PRO A 57 7.71 -5.44 -9.32
C PRO A 57 8.43 -4.21 -8.75
N ASN A 58 7.74 -3.34 -8.01
CA ASN A 58 8.35 -2.18 -7.36
C ASN A 58 8.79 -2.49 -5.92
N GLY A 59 8.59 -3.72 -5.44
CA GLY A 59 8.99 -4.15 -4.10
C GLY A 59 7.93 -3.87 -3.03
N VAL A 60 6.69 -3.54 -3.40
CA VAL A 60 5.60 -3.39 -2.43
C VAL A 60 5.19 -4.79 -1.93
N ALA A 61 5.36 -5.04 -0.63
CA ALA A 61 4.99 -6.29 0.04
C ALA A 61 3.47 -6.39 0.24
N TYR A 62 2.73 -6.51 -0.86
CA TYR A 62 1.27 -6.39 -0.88
C TYR A 62 0.58 -7.51 -0.10
N ALA A 63 1.12 -8.73 -0.09
CA ALA A 63 0.51 -9.83 0.65
C ALA A 63 0.57 -9.59 2.18
N THR A 64 1.67 -9.03 2.67
CA THR A 64 1.78 -8.56 4.05
C THR A 64 0.83 -7.40 4.34
N ALA A 65 0.67 -6.46 3.39
CA ALA A 65 -0.27 -5.35 3.56
C ALA A 65 -1.74 -5.84 3.62
N MET A 66 -2.11 -6.81 2.79
CA MET A 66 -3.43 -7.46 2.84
C MET A 66 -3.64 -8.15 4.19
N HIS A 67 -2.64 -8.86 4.71
CA HIS A 67 -2.70 -9.48 6.05
C HIS A 67 -2.97 -8.47 7.18
N ASP A 68 -2.37 -7.28 7.12
CA ASP A 68 -2.66 -6.23 8.10
C ASP A 68 -4.11 -5.70 7.98
N LEU A 69 -4.62 -5.58 6.76
CA LEU A 69 -6.02 -5.22 6.50
C LEU A 69 -6.98 -6.30 7.01
N ASP A 70 -6.67 -7.56 6.77
CA ASP A 70 -7.44 -8.72 7.24
C ASP A 70 -7.55 -8.74 8.77
N LYS A 71 -6.47 -8.44 9.49
CA LYS A 71 -6.49 -8.27 10.95
C LYS A 71 -7.43 -7.15 11.42
N ARG A 72 -7.65 -6.13 10.59
CA ARG A 72 -8.59 -5.03 10.84
C ARG A 72 -10.01 -5.30 10.31
N GLY A 73 -10.24 -6.44 9.68
CA GLY A 73 -11.55 -6.84 9.13
C GLY A 73 -11.71 -6.59 7.62
N GLY A 74 -10.72 -5.99 6.96
CA GLY A 74 -10.72 -5.72 5.52
C GLY A 74 -10.37 -4.27 5.17
N GLY A 75 -10.32 -3.99 3.88
CA GLY A 75 -10.05 -2.65 3.35
C GLY A 75 -9.49 -2.65 1.93
N PHE A 76 -9.29 -1.43 1.40
CA PHE A 76 -8.72 -1.24 0.07
C PHE A 76 -7.19 -1.21 0.10
N SER A 77 -6.57 -1.72 -0.96
CA SER A 77 -5.12 -1.69 -1.18
C SER A 77 -4.78 -1.59 -2.67
N TYR A 78 -3.55 -1.18 -2.96
CA TYR A 78 -2.99 -1.17 -4.31
C TYR A 78 -1.78 -2.08 -4.41
N PHE A 79 -1.68 -2.76 -5.54
CA PHE A 79 -0.47 -3.48 -5.93
C PHE A 79 -0.48 -3.80 -7.42
N ILE A 80 0.71 -4.04 -7.97
CA ILE A 80 0.86 -4.42 -9.37
C ILE A 80 0.88 -5.96 -9.48
N ARG A 81 0.08 -6.51 -10.40
CA ARG A 81 0.14 -7.94 -10.71
C ARG A 81 -0.36 -8.24 -12.14
N PRO A 82 -0.09 -9.45 -12.67
CA PRO A 82 -0.72 -9.90 -13.91
C PRO A 82 -2.25 -9.90 -13.79
N ASP A 83 -2.93 -9.49 -14.86
CA ASP A 83 -4.38 -9.64 -15.03
C ASP A 83 -4.71 -10.95 -15.77
N PRO A 84 -5.13 -12.01 -15.06
CA PRO A 84 -5.45 -13.28 -15.69
C PRO A 84 -6.71 -13.23 -16.56
N ALA A 85 -7.56 -12.20 -16.43
CA ALA A 85 -8.71 -12.02 -17.29
C ALA A 85 -8.35 -11.33 -18.63
N HIS A 86 -7.24 -10.58 -18.68
CA HIS A 86 -6.80 -9.82 -19.85
C HIS A 86 -5.31 -10.02 -20.15
N SER A 87 -5.01 -11.00 -21.00
CA SER A 87 -3.68 -11.31 -21.55
C SER A 87 -2.53 -11.57 -20.55
N ASN A 88 -2.81 -11.63 -19.23
CA ASN A 88 -1.79 -11.68 -18.17
C ASN A 88 -0.83 -10.48 -18.20
N ALA A 89 -1.26 -9.33 -18.74
CA ALA A 89 -0.48 -8.11 -18.67
C ALA A 89 -0.39 -7.60 -17.22
N GLN A 90 0.73 -6.98 -16.84
CA GLN A 90 0.85 -6.31 -15.55
C GLN A 90 -0.08 -5.09 -15.52
N GLY A 91 -0.79 -4.90 -14.41
CA GLY A 91 -1.62 -3.73 -14.18
C GLY A 91 -1.67 -3.36 -12.70
N LEU A 92 -1.98 -2.09 -12.42
CA LEU A 92 -2.23 -1.63 -11.06
C LEU A 92 -3.62 -2.09 -10.63
N ARG A 93 -3.69 -2.96 -9.63
CA ARG A 93 -4.94 -3.46 -9.08
C ARG A 93 -5.36 -2.63 -7.87
N LEU A 94 -6.61 -2.18 -7.85
CA LEU A 94 -7.31 -1.76 -6.64
C LEU A 94 -8.01 -2.99 -6.07
N ASN A 95 -7.51 -3.50 -4.96
CA ASN A 95 -8.01 -4.70 -4.29
C ASN A 95 -8.81 -4.32 -3.05
N TYR A 96 -9.86 -5.07 -2.77
CA TYR A 96 -10.60 -5.02 -1.52
C TYR A 96 -10.53 -6.38 -0.83
N ASP A 97 -10.14 -6.36 0.44
CA ASP A 97 -10.13 -7.52 1.33
C ASP A 97 -11.29 -7.43 2.32
N LEU A 98 -11.88 -8.57 2.65
CA LEU A 98 -12.99 -8.69 3.59
C LEU A 98 -12.83 -9.92 4.46
N LYS A 99 -12.82 -9.72 5.79
CA LYS A 99 -12.99 -10.81 6.74
C LYS A 99 -14.44 -11.30 6.71
N VAL A 100 -14.63 -12.59 6.44
CA VAL A 100 -15.98 -13.19 6.38
C VAL A 100 -16.25 -14.09 7.58
N ASP A 101 -15.23 -14.78 8.07
CA ASP A 101 -15.30 -15.62 9.26
C ASP A 101 -13.91 -15.74 9.91
N GLU A 102 -13.80 -16.42 11.05
CA GLU A 102 -12.51 -16.76 11.64
C GLU A 102 -11.67 -17.61 10.66
N GLY A 103 -10.53 -17.06 10.23
CA GLY A 103 -9.63 -17.74 9.31
C GLY A 103 -10.12 -17.84 7.87
N LEU A 104 -11.14 -17.06 7.48
CA LEU A 104 -11.58 -16.96 6.08
C LEU A 104 -11.75 -15.50 5.64
N TYR A 105 -10.99 -15.15 4.62
CA TYR A 105 -10.92 -13.83 4.02
C TYR A 105 -11.19 -13.95 2.53
N LEU A 106 -11.91 -12.97 1.99
CA LEU A 106 -12.19 -12.87 0.57
C LEU A 106 -11.54 -11.62 0.02
N SER A 107 -10.93 -11.74 -1.15
CA SER A 107 -10.44 -10.60 -1.91
C SER A 107 -11.04 -10.54 -3.31
N SER A 108 -11.25 -9.33 -3.79
CA SER A 108 -11.65 -9.03 -5.17
C SER A 108 -11.12 -7.66 -5.55
N GLY A 109 -11.08 -7.35 -6.84
CA GLY A 109 -10.54 -6.07 -7.27
C GLY A 109 -10.72 -5.81 -8.75
N ILE A 110 -10.31 -4.62 -9.15
CA ILE A 110 -10.30 -4.14 -10.53
C ILE A 110 -8.89 -3.66 -10.89
N TYR A 111 -8.55 -3.68 -12.18
CA TYR A 111 -7.34 -3.07 -12.69
C TYR A 111 -7.64 -1.63 -13.12
N LEU A 112 -6.87 -0.69 -12.58
CA LEU A 112 -6.99 0.71 -12.95
C LEU A 112 -6.45 0.93 -14.37
N PRO A 113 -7.06 1.84 -15.15
CA PRO A 113 -6.69 2.06 -16.53
C PRO A 113 -5.25 2.59 -16.68
N GLY A 114 -4.63 2.27 -17.81
CA GLY A 114 -3.27 2.70 -18.16
C GLY A 114 -2.22 1.61 -17.93
N PRO A 115 -0.96 1.87 -18.31
CA PRO A 115 0.11 0.90 -18.12
C PRO A 115 0.41 0.69 -16.63
N ALA A 116 0.96 -0.47 -16.26
CA ALA A 116 1.48 -0.69 -14.92
C ALA A 116 2.52 0.39 -14.55
N PRO A 117 2.42 1.01 -13.37
CA PRO A 117 3.34 2.05 -12.94
C PRO A 117 4.65 1.42 -12.43
N ILE A 118 5.48 0.91 -13.34
CA ILE A 118 6.79 0.33 -13.02
C ILE A 118 7.82 1.45 -12.90
N PHE A 119 8.40 1.61 -11.72
CA PHE A 119 9.44 2.60 -11.45
C PHE A 119 10.82 1.98 -11.70
N SER A 120 11.74 2.76 -12.25
CA SER A 120 13.11 2.29 -12.50
C SER A 120 13.81 1.93 -11.18
N ASN A 121 14.76 1.00 -11.22
CA ASN A 121 15.54 0.65 -10.04
C ASN A 121 16.28 1.88 -9.49
N GLU A 122 16.87 2.68 -10.38
CA GLU A 122 17.61 3.89 -10.01
C GLU A 122 16.72 4.89 -9.27
N SER A 123 15.46 5.06 -9.71
CA SER A 123 14.51 5.95 -9.04
C SER A 123 14.11 5.42 -7.66
N ARG A 124 13.93 4.10 -7.52
CA ARG A 124 13.60 3.46 -6.24
C ARG A 124 14.78 3.51 -5.27
N GLU A 125 16.00 3.24 -5.74
CA GLU A 125 17.23 3.34 -4.93
C GLU A 125 17.50 4.78 -4.50
N ALA A 126 17.30 5.76 -5.38
CA ALA A 126 17.42 7.19 -5.04
C ALA A 126 16.40 7.61 -3.98
N LEU A 127 15.16 7.11 -4.06
CA LEU A 127 14.13 7.32 -3.04
C LEU A 127 14.55 6.72 -1.68
N VAL A 128 15.04 5.48 -1.67
CA VAL A 128 15.53 4.82 -0.44
C VAL A 128 16.67 5.62 0.18
N ALA A 129 17.70 5.97 -0.60
CA ALA A 129 18.85 6.73 -0.13
C ALA A 129 18.46 8.11 0.43
N PHE A 130 17.44 8.75 -0.14
CA PHE A 130 16.92 10.03 0.36
C PHE A 130 16.27 9.89 1.74
N VAL A 131 15.50 8.82 1.96
CA VAL A 131 14.86 8.52 3.25
C VAL A 131 15.90 8.07 4.29
N GLU A 132 16.90 7.28 3.90
CA GLU A 132 18.02 6.89 4.76
C GLU A 132 18.81 8.11 5.25
N LYS A 133 19.16 9.04 4.33
CA LYS A 133 19.81 10.30 4.70
C LYS A 133 18.99 11.09 5.73
N ALA A 134 17.67 11.15 5.58
CA ALA A 134 16.80 11.82 6.52
C ALA A 134 16.75 11.10 7.89
N LYS A 135 16.72 9.77 7.89
CA LYS A 135 16.81 8.98 9.13
C LYS A 135 18.14 9.21 9.83
N ASP A 136 19.25 9.20 9.11
CA ASP A 136 20.58 9.49 9.68
C ASP A 136 20.63 10.90 10.27
N PHE A 137 20.05 11.89 9.59
CA PHE A 137 19.93 13.24 10.13
C PHE A 137 19.13 13.26 11.44
N ALA A 138 17.97 12.59 11.46
CA ALA A 138 17.12 12.50 12.65
C ALA A 138 17.77 11.76 13.83
N LEU A 139 18.65 10.79 13.58
CA LEU A 139 19.38 10.06 14.62
C LEU A 139 20.57 10.85 15.20
N ASN A 140 21.09 11.84 14.45
CA ASN A 140 22.23 12.67 14.87
C ASN A 140 21.81 14.07 15.38
N HIS A 141 20.51 14.35 15.46
CA HIS A 141 19.95 15.61 15.94
C HIS A 141 18.83 15.33 16.95
N THR A 142 18.38 16.36 17.65
CA THR A 142 17.13 16.26 18.41
C THR A 142 15.93 16.10 17.48
N LYS A 143 14.84 15.51 17.98
CA LYS A 143 13.59 15.36 17.22
C LYS A 143 13.08 16.71 16.70
N ASP A 144 13.15 17.76 17.52
CA ASP A 144 12.69 19.10 17.14
C ASP A 144 13.54 19.72 16.02
N GLU A 145 14.86 19.57 16.08
CA GLU A 145 15.76 20.01 14.99
C GLU A 145 15.48 19.26 13.69
N ALA A 146 15.26 17.93 13.77
CA ALA A 146 14.91 17.11 12.62
C ALA A 146 13.56 17.52 12.00
N LEU A 147 12.51 17.65 12.81
CA LEU A 147 11.19 18.07 12.34
C LEU A 147 11.20 19.48 11.78
N LYS A 148 12.00 20.40 12.35
CA LYS A 148 12.21 21.73 11.78
C LYS A 148 12.85 21.67 10.40
N ALA A 149 13.88 20.82 10.21
CA ALA A 149 14.53 20.64 8.92
C ALA A 149 13.60 20.00 7.88
N PHE A 150 12.78 19.01 8.28
CA PHE A 150 11.84 18.34 7.37
C PHE A 150 10.65 19.22 6.97
N ASN A 151 10.27 20.19 7.80
CA ASN A 151 9.21 21.15 7.50
C ASN A 151 9.71 22.42 6.79
N ASP A 152 11.02 22.57 6.54
CA ASP A 152 11.53 23.62 5.68
C ASP A 152 11.34 23.25 4.20
N LYS A 153 10.30 23.82 3.58
CA LYS A 153 9.99 23.59 2.16
C LYS A 153 11.08 24.02 1.18
N ASN A 154 12.02 24.87 1.63
CA ASN A 154 13.18 25.31 0.84
C ASN A 154 14.49 24.63 1.31
N GLY A 155 14.39 23.71 2.25
CA GLY A 155 15.52 23.01 2.86
C GLY A 155 16.00 21.80 2.06
N GLU A 156 17.06 21.15 2.54
CA GLU A 156 17.70 20.03 1.84
C GLU A 156 16.86 18.75 1.78
N PHE A 157 15.80 18.67 2.58
CA PHE A 157 14.85 17.55 2.63
C PHE A 157 13.63 17.76 1.71
N VAL A 158 13.73 18.72 0.79
CA VAL A 158 12.83 18.91 -0.35
C VAL A 158 13.66 19.03 -1.64
N LYS A 159 13.43 18.13 -2.60
CA LYS A 159 14.12 18.09 -3.89
C LYS A 159 13.16 17.69 -5.00
N GLY A 160 12.61 18.69 -5.71
CA GLY A 160 11.57 18.44 -6.72
C GLY A 160 10.32 17.88 -6.07
N ASP A 161 9.89 16.69 -6.49
CA ASP A 161 8.74 15.96 -5.95
C ASP A 161 9.09 15.08 -4.72
N LEU A 162 10.38 14.90 -4.42
CA LEU A 162 10.86 14.24 -3.21
C LEU A 162 10.81 15.18 -2.01
N TYR A 163 10.11 14.80 -0.96
CA TYR A 163 10.09 15.53 0.31
C TYR A 163 9.87 14.59 1.49
N ILE A 164 10.49 14.91 2.62
CA ILE A 164 10.31 14.13 3.85
C ILE A 164 8.99 14.51 4.52
N TYR A 165 8.17 13.50 4.81
CA TYR A 165 7.05 13.59 5.74
C TYR A 165 7.29 12.68 6.94
N ALA A 166 6.64 12.97 8.06
CA ALA A 166 6.79 12.20 9.30
C ALA A 166 5.48 12.10 10.06
N TYR A 167 5.30 10.96 10.73
CA TYR A 167 4.15 10.65 11.58
C TYR A 167 4.61 9.95 12.86
N ASP A 168 3.87 10.12 13.95
CA ASP A 168 3.96 9.18 15.07
C ASP A 168 3.13 7.92 14.81
N PHE A 169 3.28 6.91 15.67
CA PHE A 169 2.54 5.65 15.53
C PHE A 169 1.06 5.72 15.96
N GLN A 170 0.58 6.89 16.39
CA GLN A 170 -0.84 7.18 16.59
C GLN A 170 -1.46 7.82 15.33
N GLY A 171 -0.64 8.16 14.33
CA GLY A 171 -1.06 8.80 13.09
C GLY A 171 -1.16 10.31 13.17
N ASN A 172 -0.55 10.95 14.19
CA ASN A 172 -0.41 12.40 14.23
C ASN A 172 0.69 12.83 13.27
N THR A 173 0.43 13.89 12.51
CA THR A 173 1.37 14.43 11.52
C THR A 173 2.46 15.25 12.21
N LEU A 174 3.72 14.87 12.03
CA LEU A 174 4.88 15.54 12.62
C LEU A 174 5.60 16.44 11.60
N ALA A 175 5.65 16.00 10.33
CA ALA A 175 6.19 16.81 9.24
C ALA A 175 5.41 16.57 7.95
N LEU A 176 5.07 17.66 7.27
CA LEU A 176 4.46 17.64 5.94
C LEU A 176 4.65 19.01 5.26
N PRO A 177 5.80 19.25 4.60
CA PRO A 177 6.23 20.60 4.22
C PRO A 177 5.31 21.32 3.23
N PHE A 178 4.52 20.59 2.45
CA PHE A 178 3.59 21.15 1.45
C PHE A 178 2.14 21.30 1.94
N GLU A 179 1.82 20.77 3.12
CA GLU A 179 0.50 20.91 3.77
C GLU A 179 0.73 21.19 5.27
N PRO A 180 1.35 22.34 5.63
CA PRO A 180 1.73 22.65 7.02
C PRO A 180 0.54 22.73 7.97
N GLU A 181 -0.67 23.00 7.46
CA GLU A 181 -1.92 22.97 8.22
C GLU A 181 -2.30 21.57 8.75
N ALA A 182 -1.69 20.51 8.22
CA ALA A 182 -1.91 19.15 8.68
C ALA A 182 -1.05 18.79 9.90
N ILE A 183 0.00 19.56 10.21
CA ILE A 183 0.89 19.31 11.35
C ILE A 183 0.07 19.32 12.65
N GLU A 184 0.39 18.41 13.58
CA GLU A 184 -0.35 18.16 14.84
C GLU A 184 -1.79 17.62 14.66
N THR A 185 -2.27 17.41 13.43
CA THR A 185 -3.54 16.75 13.19
C THR A 185 -3.38 15.23 13.09
N ASN A 186 -4.39 14.49 13.56
CA ASN A 186 -4.44 13.05 13.42
C ASN A 186 -5.06 12.66 12.06
N ARG A 187 -4.28 11.94 11.25
CA ARG A 187 -4.68 11.49 9.90
C ARG A 187 -4.84 9.97 9.82
N PHE A 188 -4.95 9.29 10.96
CA PHE A 188 -5.06 7.82 11.03
C PHE A 188 -6.24 7.30 10.20
N ASN A 189 -7.34 8.04 10.12
CA ASN A 189 -8.53 7.64 9.35
C ASN A 189 -8.62 8.30 7.96
N ASN A 190 -7.57 8.99 7.50
CA ASN A 190 -7.59 9.62 6.18
C ASN A 190 -7.53 8.57 5.09
N GLN A 191 -8.42 8.70 4.12
CA GLN A 191 -8.49 7.88 2.93
C GLN A 191 -8.08 8.69 1.70
N ASP A 192 -7.50 8.01 0.71
CA ASP A 192 -7.41 8.56 -0.63
C ASP A 192 -8.76 8.46 -1.38
N PRO A 193 -8.87 8.98 -2.62
CA PRO A 193 -10.13 8.95 -3.38
C PRO A 193 -10.72 7.56 -3.65
N ASN A 194 -9.96 6.47 -3.47
CA ASN A 194 -10.43 5.10 -3.64
C ASN A 194 -10.65 4.37 -2.30
N GLY A 195 -10.59 5.07 -1.17
CA GLY A 195 -10.85 4.49 0.14
C GLY A 195 -9.65 3.81 0.78
N VAL A 196 -8.44 3.94 0.23
CA VAL A 196 -7.23 3.38 0.84
C VAL A 196 -6.82 4.23 2.04
N TYR A 197 -6.75 3.63 3.23
CA TYR A 197 -6.31 4.31 4.46
C TYR A 197 -4.80 4.58 4.43
N SER A 198 -4.45 5.78 3.95
CA SER A 198 -3.07 6.18 3.64
C SER A 198 -2.11 6.00 4.81
N VAL A 199 -2.50 6.49 5.99
CA VAL A 199 -1.65 6.51 7.19
C VAL A 199 -1.61 5.13 7.83
N GLN A 200 -2.73 4.40 7.94
CA GLN A 200 -2.74 3.07 8.56
C GLN A 200 -1.77 2.11 7.87
N GLY A 201 -1.86 1.99 6.54
CA GLY A 201 -0.96 1.13 5.78
C GLY A 201 0.50 1.57 5.87
N LEU A 202 0.76 2.88 5.91
CA LEU A 202 2.09 3.45 6.12
C LEU A 202 2.67 3.09 7.50
N LEU A 203 1.87 3.21 8.57
CA LEU A 203 2.27 2.84 9.92
C LEU A 203 2.61 1.35 10.01
N ASP A 204 1.83 0.48 9.36
CA ASP A 204 2.08 -0.97 9.39
C ASP A 204 3.39 -1.34 8.70
N VAL A 205 3.71 -0.71 7.57
CA VAL A 205 5.00 -0.89 6.90
C VAL A 205 6.14 -0.43 7.81
N ALA A 206 6.05 0.77 8.40
CA ALA A 206 7.08 1.27 9.30
C ALA A 206 7.24 0.41 10.57
N LYS A 207 6.16 -0.16 11.13
CA LYS A 207 6.25 -1.06 12.29
C LYS A 207 7.12 -2.30 12.03
N ARG A 208 7.26 -2.71 10.76
CA ARG A 208 8.15 -3.80 10.34
C ARG A 208 9.61 -3.37 10.08
N GLY A 209 9.91 -2.09 10.22
CA GLY A 209 11.22 -1.50 9.94
C GLY A 209 11.10 -0.48 8.82
N ASP A 210 10.88 -0.95 7.60
CA ASP A 210 10.80 -0.13 6.40
C ASP A 210 10.06 -0.84 5.26
N GLY A 211 9.81 -0.11 4.17
CA GLY A 211 9.33 -0.71 2.94
C GLY A 211 8.55 0.23 2.03
N PHE A 212 8.14 -0.32 0.89
CA PHE A 212 7.38 0.39 -0.12
C PHE A 212 5.86 0.27 0.07
N SER A 213 5.11 1.31 -0.30
CA SER A 213 3.65 1.28 -0.42
C SER A 213 3.15 2.29 -1.46
N TYR A 214 1.97 2.08 -2.03
CA TYR A 214 1.32 3.09 -2.88
C TYR A 214 0.28 3.90 -2.12
N ILE A 215 -0.07 5.05 -2.70
CA ILE A 215 -1.25 5.84 -2.39
C ILE A 215 -1.57 6.76 -3.57
N ILE A 216 -2.81 7.23 -3.71
CA ILE A 216 -3.08 8.44 -4.49
C ILE A 216 -2.91 9.66 -3.58
N TYR A 217 -2.00 10.57 -3.95
CA TYR A 217 -1.72 11.76 -3.16
C TYR A 217 -1.56 13.00 -4.05
N ASN A 218 -1.80 14.18 -3.47
CA ASN A 218 -1.63 15.45 -4.16
C ASN A 218 -0.15 15.66 -4.50
N ASP A 219 0.14 15.99 -5.76
CA ASP A 219 1.49 16.29 -6.23
C ASP A 219 1.76 17.81 -6.19
N PRO A 220 2.64 18.29 -5.29
CA PRO A 220 2.95 19.72 -5.19
C PRO A 220 3.59 20.30 -6.45
N ALA A 221 4.25 19.49 -7.28
CA ALA A 221 4.84 19.93 -8.54
C ALA A 221 3.79 20.15 -9.64
N GLU A 222 2.58 19.61 -9.46
CA GLU A 222 1.49 19.57 -10.45
C GLU A 222 0.22 20.23 -9.89
N ASN A 223 0.37 21.39 -9.24
CA ASN A 223 -0.73 22.17 -8.65
C ASN A 223 -1.64 21.34 -7.72
N MET A 224 -1.05 20.44 -6.92
CA MET A 224 -1.76 19.54 -6.00
C MET A 224 -2.71 18.56 -6.69
N THR A 225 -2.46 18.22 -7.96
CA THR A 225 -3.24 17.21 -8.68
C THR A 225 -3.02 15.81 -8.06
N PRO A 226 -4.08 15.06 -7.72
CA PRO A 226 -3.93 13.71 -7.20
C PRO A 226 -3.29 12.77 -8.23
N LYS A 227 -2.14 12.17 -7.88
CA LYS A 227 -1.40 11.20 -8.70
C LYS A 227 -1.03 9.98 -7.86
N LEU A 228 -0.81 8.83 -8.51
CA LEU A 228 -0.26 7.66 -7.83
C LEU A 228 1.16 7.95 -7.37
N LYS A 229 1.43 7.74 -6.09
CA LYS A 229 2.73 7.90 -5.45
C LYS A 229 3.24 6.55 -4.97
N LEU A 230 4.46 6.19 -5.37
CA LEU A 230 5.22 5.12 -4.71
C LEU A 230 5.98 5.74 -3.54
N ARG A 231 5.71 5.25 -2.34
CA ARG A 231 6.30 5.72 -1.09
C ARG A 231 7.32 4.73 -0.58
N TYR A 232 8.36 5.21 0.08
CA TYR A 232 9.25 4.42 0.92
C TYR A 232 9.27 5.05 2.32
N VAL A 233 9.17 4.21 3.35
CA VAL A 233 8.99 4.64 4.74
C VAL A 233 9.99 3.89 5.61
N MET A 234 10.46 4.53 6.68
CA MET A 234 11.34 3.91 7.67
C MET A 234 10.93 4.33 9.08
N LYS A 235 10.98 3.37 10.00
CA LYS A 235 10.95 3.64 11.44
C LYS A 235 12.23 4.35 11.86
N VAL A 236 12.08 5.49 12.54
CA VAL A 236 13.19 6.21 13.17
C VAL A 236 13.53 5.55 14.50
N ASN A 237 12.52 5.44 15.37
CA ASN A 237 12.56 4.75 16.68
C ASN A 237 11.15 4.29 17.06
N ASP A 238 10.89 3.93 18.32
CA ASP A 238 9.57 3.44 18.76
C ASP A 238 8.45 4.50 18.81
N GLU A 239 8.75 5.78 18.63
CA GLU A 239 7.78 6.87 18.69
C GLU A 239 7.29 7.32 17.31
N TRP A 240 8.17 7.31 16.31
CA TRP A 240 7.88 7.94 15.02
C TRP A 240 8.63 7.32 13.83
N LEU A 241 8.12 7.66 12.66
CA LEU A 241 8.63 7.26 11.35
C LEU A 241 8.80 8.48 10.46
N LEU A 242 9.56 8.30 9.39
CA LEU A 242 9.62 9.23 8.28
C LEU A 242 9.53 8.49 6.94
N GLY A 243 9.23 9.22 5.88
CA GLY A 243 9.18 8.68 4.53
C GLY A 243 9.20 9.76 3.47
N SER A 244 9.33 9.31 2.23
CA SER A 244 9.20 10.14 1.04
C SER A 244 8.45 9.34 -0.02
N GLY A 245 8.31 9.88 -1.23
CA GLY A 245 7.84 9.11 -2.36
C GLY A 245 8.01 9.85 -3.67
N ILE A 246 7.92 9.09 -4.75
CA ILE A 246 8.00 9.54 -6.14
C ILE A 246 6.63 9.38 -6.79
N TYR A 247 6.23 10.36 -7.59
CA TYR A 247 4.98 10.29 -8.32
C TYR A 247 5.18 9.58 -9.65
N ARG A 248 4.13 8.89 -10.10
CA ARG A 248 4.14 8.31 -11.44
C ARG A 248 4.34 9.44 -12.47
N PRO A 249 5.38 9.37 -13.33
CA PRO A 249 5.51 10.28 -14.46
C PRO A 249 4.30 10.14 -15.37
N GLU A 250 3.84 11.23 -16.00
CA GLU A 250 2.88 11.10 -17.10
C GLU A 250 3.51 10.26 -18.21
N ALA A 251 2.68 9.39 -18.82
CA ALA A 251 3.08 8.52 -19.92
C ALA A 251 3.08 9.28 -21.25
#